data_AF-A0AAE1CV62-F1
#
_entry.id   AF-A0AAE1CV62-F1
#
_cell.length_a   1.000
_cell.length_b   1.000
_cell.length_c   1.000
_cell.angle_alpha   90.00
_cell.angle_beta   90.00
_cell.angle_gamma   90.00
#
_symmetry.space_group_name_H-M   'P 1'
#
loop_
_entity.id
_entity.type
_entity.pdbx_description
1 polymer ?
#
loop_
_entity_poly.entity_id
_entity_poly.type
_entity_poly.pdbx_seq_one_letter_code
_entity_poly.pdbx_strand_id
1 'polypeptide(L)'
;MDPFVLNKELFLLHSSLKARIFFYDGSKKELRSCDYGCKFEMELQKYMHNVKEDKQAAEIRINDTVFRCHSMLEEAFVQVEKRLPPSMEVFNWLKALNPQISKSFESSGQQYRRIHLVDWT
;
A
#
# COMPACT_ATOMS: atom_id res chain seq x y z
N MET A 1 -9.33 9.04 11.01
CA MET A 1 -8.63 8.71 9.76
C MET A 1 -9.70 8.49 8.69
N ASP A 2 -9.57 9.11 7.51
CA ASP A 2 -10.53 8.96 6.41
C ASP A 2 -10.35 7.57 5.76
N PRO A 3 -11.39 6.72 5.67
CA PRO A 3 -11.34 5.41 5.01
C PRO A 3 -10.80 5.46 3.58
N PHE A 4 -11.07 6.55 2.85
CA PHE A 4 -10.57 6.74 1.50
C PHE A 4 -9.03 6.90 1.48
N VAL A 5 -8.50 7.67 2.43
CA VAL A 5 -7.05 7.90 2.57
C VAL A 5 -6.35 6.60 2.96
N LEU A 6 -6.90 5.87 3.94
CA LEU A 6 -6.36 4.58 4.37
C LEU A 6 -6.32 3.57 3.21
N ASN A 7 -7.38 3.50 2.39
CA ASN A 7 -7.40 2.59 1.26
C ASN A 7 -6.38 2.98 0.18
N LYS A 8 -6.19 4.29 -0.06
CA LYS A 8 -5.16 4.77 -0.98
C LYS A 8 -3.76 4.39 -0.49
N GLU A 9 -3.48 4.55 0.79
CA GLU A 9 -2.20 4.13 1.40
C GLU A 9 -1.99 2.62 1.27
N LEU A 10 -3.03 1.83 1.52
CA LEU A 10 -2.97 0.36 1.38
C LEU A 10 -2.70 -0.06 -0.07
N PHE A 11 -3.33 0.60 -1.05
CA PHE A 11 -3.07 0.36 -2.46
C PHE A 11 -1.63 0.69 -2.85
N LEU A 12 -1.11 1.83 -2.39
CA LEU A 12 0.29 2.21 -2.63
C LEU A 12 1.26 1.21 -2.00
N LEU A 13 0.98 0.74 -0.79
CA LEU A 13 1.74 -0.31 -0.14
C LEU A 13 1.72 -1.61 -0.95
N HIS A 14 0.55 -2.03 -1.43
CA HIS A 14 0.41 -3.21 -2.29
C HIS A 14 1.24 -3.10 -3.56
N SER A 15 1.13 -1.97 -4.28
CA SER A 15 1.92 -1.71 -5.50
C SER A 15 3.41 -1.73 -5.22
N SER A 16 3.84 -1.14 -4.10
CA SER A 16 5.24 -1.15 -3.66
C SER A 16 5.73 -2.57 -3.38
N LEU A 17 4.99 -3.36 -2.60
CA LEU A 17 5.33 -4.77 -2.32
C LEU A 17 5.39 -5.60 -3.60
N LYS A 18 4.42 -5.43 -4.51
CA LYS A 18 4.39 -6.12 -5.80
C LYS A 18 5.65 -5.81 -6.61
N ALA A 19 6.04 -4.54 -6.73
CA ALA A 19 7.21 -4.12 -7.49
C ALA A 19 8.53 -4.70 -6.95
N ARG A 20 8.57 -5.07 -5.66
CA ARG A 20 9.76 -5.71 -5.06
C ARG A 20 9.90 -7.18 -5.43
N ILE A 21 8.78 -7.88 -5.69
CA ILE A 21 8.73 -9.33 -5.96
C ILE A 21 8.57 -9.63 -7.45
N PHE A 22 7.88 -8.78 -8.21
CA PHE A 22 7.52 -9.01 -9.60
C PHE A 22 8.08 -7.93 -10.53
N PHE A 23 8.32 -8.32 -11.78
CA PHE A 23 8.54 -7.38 -12.88
C PHE A 23 7.21 -6.76 -13.34
N TYR A 24 7.30 -5.72 -14.18
CA TYR A 24 6.12 -5.03 -14.72
C TYR A 24 5.22 -5.91 -15.59
N ASP A 25 5.79 -6.94 -16.21
CA ASP A 25 5.06 -7.95 -17.00
C ASP A 25 4.35 -9.00 -16.13
N GLY A 26 4.51 -8.93 -14.80
CA GLY A 26 3.91 -9.87 -13.85
C GLY A 26 4.76 -11.11 -13.58
N SER A 27 5.90 -11.28 -14.24
CA SER A 27 6.82 -12.38 -13.95
C SER A 27 7.51 -12.19 -12.59
N LYS A 28 7.75 -13.29 -11.88
CA LYS A 28 8.39 -13.26 -10.56
C LYS A 28 9.89 -13.07 -10.70
N LYS A 29 10.47 -12.19 -9.89
CA LYS A 29 11.91 -11.96 -9.83
C LYS A 29 12.62 -13.14 -9.17
N GLU A 30 13.85 -13.39 -9.59
CA GLU A 30 14.77 -14.24 -8.83
C GLU A 30 15.05 -13.62 -7.45
N LEU A 31 15.37 -14.46 -6.46
CA LEU A 31 15.64 -14.02 -5.08
C LEU A 31 16.67 -12.87 -5.04
N ARG A 32 17.79 -13.02 -5.75
CA ARG A 32 18.88 -12.02 -5.75
C ARG A 32 18.50 -10.69 -6.42
N SER A 33 17.43 -10.68 -7.22
CA SER A 33 16.94 -9.51 -7.95
C SER A 33 15.77 -8.83 -7.23
N CYS A 34 15.31 -9.39 -6.12
CA CYS A 34 14.28 -8.78 -5.27
C CYS A 34 14.89 -7.65 -4.44
N ASP A 35 14.13 -6.58 -4.25
CA ASP A 35 14.52 -5.50 -3.34
C ASP A 35 14.09 -5.85 -1.91
N TYR A 36 15.05 -6.08 -1.02
CA TYR A 36 14.81 -6.38 0.41
C TYR A 36 14.89 -5.14 1.31
N GLY A 37 15.21 -3.98 0.74
CA GLY A 37 15.35 -2.70 1.41
C GLY A 37 16.80 -2.38 1.76
N CYS A 38 17.13 -1.09 1.72
CA CYS A 38 18.50 -0.58 1.91
C CYS A 38 19.16 -1.05 3.22
N LYS A 39 18.39 -1.15 4.32
CA LYS A 39 18.93 -1.60 5.61
C LYS A 39 19.41 -3.05 5.54
N PHE A 40 18.68 -3.92 4.85
CA PHE A 40 19.09 -5.31 4.66
C PHE A 40 20.38 -5.39 3.84
N GLU A 41 20.43 -4.68 2.70
CA GLU A 41 21.61 -4.65 1.83
C GLU A 41 22.85 -4.13 2.54
N MET A 42 22.71 -3.06 3.33
CA MET A 42 23.80 -2.50 4.12
C MET A 42 24.33 -3.52 5.15
N GLU A 43 23.45 -4.19 5.90
CA GLU A 43 23.88 -5.18 6.89
C GLU A 43 24.50 -6.40 6.23
N LEU A 44 23.99 -6.83 5.07
CA LEU A 44 24.57 -7.91 4.28
C LEU A 44 26.00 -7.56 3.82
N GLN A 45 26.22 -6.35 3.31
CA GLN A 45 27.54 -5.88 2.90
C GLN A 45 28.53 -5.84 4.09
N LYS A 46 28.10 -5.31 5.24
CA LYS A 46 28.93 -5.30 6.46
C LYS A 46 29.28 -6.71 6.89
N TYR A 47 28.31 -7.62 6.87
CA TYR A 47 28.54 -9.02 7.21
C TYR A 47 29.56 -9.64 6.27
N MET A 48 29.39 -9.51 4.94
CA MET A 48 30.34 -10.05 3.96
C MET A 48 31.76 -9.47 4.10
N HIS A 49 31.89 -8.19 4.47
CA HIS A 49 33.20 -7.56 4.71
C HIS A 49 33.89 -8.10 5.98
N ASN A 50 33.11 -8.41 7.02
CA ASN A 50 33.63 -8.81 8.33
C ASN A 50 33.77 -10.33 8.51
N VAL A 51 33.28 -11.13 7.55
CA VAL A 51 33.42 -12.59 7.58
C VAL A 51 34.90 -12.97 7.51
N LYS A 52 35.42 -13.47 8.65
CA LYS A 52 36.73 -14.12 8.77
C LYS A 52 36.64 -15.65 8.69
N GLU A 53 35.43 -16.19 8.67
CA GLU A 53 35.12 -17.61 8.58
C GLU A 53 35.22 -18.15 7.14
N ASP A 54 35.03 -19.47 6.97
CA ASP A 54 34.88 -20.12 5.67
C ASP A 54 33.80 -19.42 4.83
N LYS A 55 34.20 -18.94 3.65
CA LYS A 55 33.33 -18.23 2.71
C LYS A 55 32.11 -19.06 2.33
N GLN A 56 32.25 -20.38 2.27
CA GLN A 56 31.15 -21.27 1.90
C GLN A 56 30.07 -21.32 2.99
N ALA A 57 30.47 -21.39 4.26
CA ALA A 57 29.54 -21.35 5.38
C ALA A 57 28.82 -19.99 5.48
N ALA A 58 29.53 -18.89 5.21
CA ALA A 58 28.94 -17.56 5.18
C ALA A 58 27.91 -17.41 4.06
N GLU A 59 28.18 -17.92 2.87
CA GLU A 59 27.25 -17.88 1.73
C GLU A 59 25.97 -18.68 2.00
N ILE A 60 26.07 -19.84 2.65
CA ILE A 60 24.89 -20.63 3.07
C ILE A 60 23.99 -19.81 3.99
N ARG A 61 24.56 -19.14 5.01
CA ARG A 61 23.78 -18.31 5.97
C ARG A 61 23.14 -17.09 5.30
N ILE A 62 23.84 -16.48 4.34
CA ILE A 62 23.29 -15.37 3.56
C ILE A 62 22.09 -15.85 2.75
N ASN A 63 22.23 -16.96 2.03
CA ASN A 63 21.13 -17.51 1.22
C ASN A 63 19.92 -17.89 2.08
N ASP A 64 20.13 -18.48 3.26
CA ASP A 64 19.03 -18.78 4.21
C ASP A 64 18.32 -17.49 4.67
N THR A 65 19.08 -16.45 5.01
CA THR A 65 18.52 -15.16 5.43
C THR A 65 17.72 -14.51 4.29
N VAL A 66 18.28 -14.48 3.08
CA VAL A 66 17.60 -13.97 1.87
C VAL A 66 16.30 -14.72 1.62
N PHE A 67 16.32 -16.05 1.73
CA PHE A 67 15.14 -16.88 1.57
C PHE A 67 14.05 -16.52 2.58
N ARG A 68 14.41 -16.41 3.87
CA ARG A 68 13.45 -16.03 4.93
C ARG A 68 12.88 -14.64 4.71
N CYS A 69 13.72 -13.66 4.34
CA CYS A 69 13.26 -12.32 4.01
C CYS A 69 12.32 -12.31 2.80
N HIS A 70 12.59 -13.14 1.79
CA HIS A 70 11.69 -13.30 0.65
C HIS A 70 10.35 -13.88 1.07
N SER A 71 10.33 -14.96 1.85
CA SER A 71 9.08 -15.55 2.34
C SER A 71 8.24 -14.55 3.14
N MET A 72 8.87 -13.75 4.00
CA MET A 72 8.17 -12.68 4.73
C MET A 72 7.60 -11.60 3.79
N LEU A 73 8.34 -11.25 2.74
CA LEU A 73 7.90 -10.25 1.75
C LEU A 73 6.70 -10.77 0.93
N GLU A 74 6.75 -12.02 0.49
CA GLU A 74 5.63 -12.68 -0.20
C GLU A 74 4.40 -12.79 0.69
N GLU A 75 4.58 -13.17 1.96
CA GLU A 75 3.49 -13.25 2.91
C GLU A 75 2.85 -11.88 3.13
N ALA A 76 3.66 -10.83 3.32
CA ALA A 76 3.16 -9.47 3.46
C ALA A 76 2.37 -9.02 2.22
N PHE A 77 2.86 -9.33 1.02
CA PHE A 77 2.15 -9.06 -0.24
C PHE A 77 0.78 -9.75 -0.26
N VAL A 78 0.72 -11.06 -0.01
CA VAL A 78 -0.53 -11.84 0.02
C VAL A 78 -1.49 -11.32 1.11
N GLN A 79 -0.97 -10.95 2.27
CA GLN A 79 -1.79 -10.42 3.37
C GLN A 79 -2.41 -9.06 3.03
N VAL A 80 -1.68 -8.20 2.32
CA VAL A 80 -2.20 -6.91 1.84
C VAL A 80 -3.21 -7.13 0.71
N GLU A 81 -2.90 -8.00 -0.25
CA GLU A 81 -3.79 -8.31 -1.38
C GLU A 81 -5.15 -8.84 -0.90
N LYS A 82 -5.17 -9.76 0.07
CA LYS A 82 -6.41 -10.30 0.68
C LYS A 82 -7.28 -9.24 1.37
N ARG A 83 -6.70 -8.12 1.78
CA ARG A 83 -7.38 -7.04 2.52
C ARG A 83 -7.67 -5.84 1.64
N LEU A 84 -7.18 -5.84 0.40
CA LEU A 84 -7.53 -4.82 -0.56
C LEU A 84 -9.01 -4.94 -0.92
N PRO A 85 -9.76 -3.83 -0.85
CA PRO A 85 -11.12 -3.78 -1.35
C PRO A 85 -11.16 -4.10 -2.83
N PRO A 86 -12.20 -4.82 -3.31
CA PRO A 86 -12.32 -5.20 -4.72
C PRO A 86 -12.50 -3.98 -5.64
N SER A 87 -12.96 -2.84 -5.10
CA SER A 87 -13.10 -1.60 -5.85
C SER A 87 -12.90 -0.38 -4.96
N MET A 88 -12.22 0.64 -5.51
CA MET A 88 -12.12 1.98 -4.92
C MET A 88 -13.48 2.68 -4.79
N GLU A 89 -14.46 2.28 -5.61
CA GLU A 89 -15.79 2.91 -5.65
C GLU A 89 -16.57 2.73 -4.34
N VAL A 90 -16.26 1.69 -3.57
CA VAL A 90 -16.85 1.44 -2.24
C VAL A 90 -16.62 2.63 -1.30
N PHE A 91 -15.50 3.35 -1.46
CA PHE A 91 -15.15 4.49 -0.62
C PHE A 91 -15.69 5.82 -1.13
N ASN A 92 -16.11 5.91 -2.40
CA ASN A 92 -16.68 7.14 -2.95
C ASN A 92 -18.00 7.50 -2.25
N TRP A 93 -18.83 6.50 -1.96
CA TRP A 93 -20.07 6.68 -1.20
C TRP A 93 -19.82 7.02 0.27
N LEU A 94 -18.81 6.41 0.88
CA LEU A 94 -18.41 6.70 2.27
C LEU A 94 -17.88 8.13 2.43
N LYS A 95 -17.20 8.67 1.41
CA LYS A 95 -16.75 10.06 1.41
C LYS A 95 -17.91 11.05 1.43
N ALA A 96 -19.02 10.75 0.76
CA ALA A 96 -20.23 11.57 0.79
C ALA A 96 -20.91 11.60 2.16
N LEU A 97 -20.68 10.57 2.99
CA LEU A 97 -21.19 10.48 4.36
C LEU A 97 -20.28 11.19 5.39
N ASN A 98 -19.14 11.75 4.96
CA ASN A 98 -18.23 12.46 5.86
C ASN A 98 -18.86 13.81 6.28
N PRO A 99 -19.22 14.00 7.57
CA PRO A 99 -19.90 15.21 8.03
C PRO A 99 -19.07 16.50 7.90
N GLN A 100 -17.76 16.39 7.64
CA GLN A 100 -16.94 17.58 7.36
C GLN A 100 -17.08 18.08 5.91
N ILE A 101 -17.49 17.22 4.97
CA ILE A 101 -17.73 17.58 3.57
C ILE A 101 -19.17 18.08 3.36
N SER A 102 -20.13 17.60 4.16
CA SER A 102 -21.53 18.07 4.08
C SER A 102 -21.72 19.49 4.60
N LYS A 103 -20.90 19.97 5.56
CA LYS A 103 -20.98 21.34 6.09
C LYS A 103 -20.59 22.43 5.10
N SER A 104 -19.82 22.11 4.06
CA SER A 104 -19.49 23.07 2.98
C SER A 104 -20.63 23.31 1.98
N PHE A 105 -21.63 22.42 1.93
CA PHE A 105 -22.79 22.59 1.04
C PHE A 105 -23.93 23.41 1.65
N GLU A 106 -24.05 23.46 2.98
CA GLU A 106 -25.08 24.29 3.64
C GLU A 106 -24.71 25.79 3.66
N SER A 107 -23.42 26.12 3.61
CA SER A 107 -22.94 27.51 3.61
C SER A 107 -23.02 28.20 2.24
N SER A 108 -23.36 27.48 1.18
CA SER A 108 -23.53 28.00 -0.19
C SER A 108 -24.98 27.90 -0.71
N GLY A 109 -25.92 27.41 0.11
CA GLY A 109 -27.32 27.17 -0.26
C GLY A 109 -28.34 28.28 0.05
N GLN A 110 -27.95 29.41 0.64
CA GLN A 110 -28.87 30.54 0.89
C GLN A 110 -29.01 31.46 -0.32
N GLN A 111 -29.41 30.94 -1.48
CA GLN A 111 -29.86 31.81 -2.58
C GLN A 111 -30.77 31.12 -3.61
N TYR A 112 -31.77 30.37 -3.18
CA TYR A 112 -32.89 30.02 -4.07
C TYR A 112 -34.24 30.48 -3.51
N ARG A 113 -34.60 31.67 -3.97
CA ARG A 113 -35.93 32.23 -4.27
C ARG A 113 -37.13 31.64 -3.51
N ARG A 114 -37.67 32.48 -2.63
CA ARG A 114 -39.06 32.49 -2.16
C ARG A 114 -40.01 32.36 -3.37
N ILE A 115 -40.60 31.19 -3.57
CA ILE A 115 -41.70 31.00 -4.52
C ILE A 115 -42.92 31.65 -3.90
N HIS A 116 -43.48 32.66 -4.57
CA HIS A 116 -44.76 33.23 -4.21
C HIS A 116 -45.84 32.16 -4.40
N LEU A 117 -46.53 31.79 -3.32
CA LEU A 117 -47.80 31.09 -3.37
C LEU A 117 -48.81 32.00 -4.09
N VAL A 118 -49.32 31.54 -5.22
CA VAL A 118 -50.46 32.14 -5.89
C VAL A 118 -51.70 31.47 -5.30
N ASP A 119 -52.51 32.26 -4.58
CA ASP A 119 -53.81 31.85 -4.08
C ASP A 119 -54.75 31.57 -5.27
N TRP A 120 -55.36 30.39 -5.28
CA TRP A 120 -56.48 30.08 -6.18
C TRP A 120 -57.77 30.21 -5.37
N THR A 121 -58.51 31.28 -5.65
CA THR A 121 -59.96 31.40 -5.35
C THR A 121 -60.78 30.53 -6.28
#